data_AF-A0A3S0AVV5-F1
#
_entry.id   AF-A0A3S0AVV5-F1
#
_cell.length_a   1.000
_cell.length_b   1.000
_cell.length_c   1.000
_cell.angle_alpha   90.00
_cell.angle_beta   90.00
_cell.angle_gamma   90.00
#
_symmetry.space_group_name_H-M   'P 1'
#
loop_
_entity.id
_entity.type
_entity.pdbx_description
1 polymer ?
#
loop_
_entity_poly.entity_id
_entity_poly.type
_entity_poly.pdbx_seq_one_letter_code
_entity_poly.pdbx_strand_id
1 'polypeptide(L)'
;MKKKSKKTEENELSLEAISQYKMDDLESKAYKIAIKWVQISKKIFPNYNHTGIKKGDPRKSLIFKFCYKLARETAGLIAEDEYELYIRSQLDVIKHISNGNPVLVTPACLVGDKAWFRWKLWKRKYDKIVTKPTSKVEVPQSINKTGFYKAFAGLEQTKEFFNKNSLSFNLTTFKEKKSDIIRWTNLNKISPYYICISPLAKSILQKEDYARMNFDISVYSSCINEEVLNKFRELFPEEKV
;
A
#
# COMPACT_ATOMS: atom_id res chain seq x y z
N MET A 1 -4.94 26.98 -42.33
CA MET A 1 -4.19 26.83 -41.05
C MET A 1 -3.46 25.50 -41.05
N LYS A 2 -2.14 25.49 -41.23
CA LYS A 2 -1.32 24.27 -41.25
C LYS A 2 -1.24 23.72 -39.82
N LYS A 3 -1.80 22.52 -39.59
CA LYS A 3 -1.54 21.73 -38.38
C LYS A 3 -0.03 21.46 -38.33
N LYS A 4 0.70 22.23 -37.50
CA LYS A 4 2.08 21.88 -37.14
C LYS A 4 2.01 20.48 -36.54
N SER A 5 2.59 19.50 -37.25
CA SER A 5 2.86 18.19 -36.69
C SER A 5 3.61 18.43 -35.38
N LYS A 6 2.99 18.05 -34.27
CA LYS A 6 3.61 18.02 -32.95
C LYS A 6 4.64 16.90 -33.00
N LYS A 7 5.75 17.14 -33.69
CA LYS A 7 6.91 16.26 -33.75
C LYS A 7 7.40 16.22 -32.31
N THR A 8 7.16 15.08 -31.68
CA THR A 8 7.46 14.80 -30.30
C THR A 8 8.95 15.08 -30.08
N GLU A 9 9.29 16.25 -29.56
CA GLU A 9 10.57 16.53 -28.91
C GLU A 9 10.62 15.69 -27.60
N GLU A 10 10.55 14.37 -27.73
CA GLU A 10 11.19 13.48 -26.77
C GLU A 10 12.69 13.65 -27.03
N ASN A 11 13.25 14.72 -26.46
CA ASN A 11 14.69 14.82 -26.26
C ASN A 11 15.08 13.51 -25.57
N GLU A 12 15.73 12.63 -26.34
CA GLU A 12 16.28 11.38 -25.84
C GLU A 12 17.12 11.70 -24.61
N LEU A 13 16.65 11.22 -23.47
CA LEU A 13 17.44 11.20 -22.24
C LEU A 13 18.58 10.21 -22.49
N SER A 14 19.62 10.69 -23.17
CA SER A 14 20.73 9.88 -23.64
C SER A 14 21.83 9.81 -22.59
N LEU A 15 22.39 8.62 -22.38
CA LEU A 15 23.56 8.42 -21.53
C LEU A 15 24.81 9.12 -22.08
N GLU A 16 24.79 9.57 -23.33
CA GLU A 16 25.85 10.36 -23.97
C GLU A 16 26.18 11.65 -23.20
N ALA A 17 25.20 12.22 -22.49
CA ALA A 17 25.41 13.41 -21.67
C ALA A 17 26.49 13.21 -20.59
N ILE A 18 26.67 11.98 -20.10
CA ILE A 18 27.73 11.63 -19.13
C ILE A 18 29.11 11.90 -19.74
N SER A 19 29.33 11.42 -20.96
CA SER A 19 30.58 11.62 -21.69
C SER A 19 30.73 13.07 -22.14
N GLN A 20 29.67 13.68 -22.65
CA GLN A 20 29.68 15.06 -23.16
C GLN A 20 30.09 16.08 -22.09
N TYR A 21 29.58 15.91 -20.86
CA TYR A 21 29.83 16.83 -19.75
C TYR A 21 30.93 16.35 -18.80
N LYS A 22 31.62 15.23 -19.11
CA LYS A 22 32.70 14.62 -18.32
C LYS A 22 32.31 14.46 -16.85
N MET A 23 31.16 13.82 -16.60
CA MET A 23 30.65 13.61 -15.26
C MET A 23 31.52 12.61 -14.49
N ASP A 24 31.74 12.86 -13.19
CA ASP A 24 32.36 11.87 -12.30
C ASP A 24 31.42 10.68 -12.03
N ASP A 25 31.87 9.65 -11.31
CA ASP A 25 31.06 8.45 -11.04
C ASP A 25 29.77 8.77 -10.25
N LEU A 26 29.85 9.71 -9.31
CA LEU A 26 28.73 10.11 -8.46
C LEU A 26 27.72 10.95 -9.24
N GLU A 27 28.19 11.88 -10.07
CA GLU A 27 27.42 12.67 -11.01
C GLU A 27 26.75 11.78 -12.06
N SER A 28 27.47 10.80 -12.60
CA SER A 28 26.96 9.81 -13.55
C SER A 28 25.84 8.97 -12.94
N LYS A 29 26.03 8.53 -11.69
CA LYS A 29 25.00 7.82 -10.92
C LYS A 29 23.79 8.70 -10.66
N ALA A 30 23.99 9.95 -10.23
CA ALA A 30 22.93 10.92 -10.03
C ALA A 30 22.12 11.17 -11.32
N TYR A 31 22.80 11.25 -12.46
CA TYR A 31 22.18 11.42 -13.77
C TYR A 31 21.31 10.21 -14.15
N LYS A 32 21.82 8.99 -13.98
CA LYS A 32 21.04 7.75 -14.21
C LYS A 32 19.78 7.69 -13.33
N ILE A 33 19.89 8.08 -12.06
CA ILE A 33 18.74 8.17 -11.14
C ILE A 33 17.75 9.23 -11.63
N ALA A 34 18.22 10.39 -12.10
CA ALA A 34 17.37 11.45 -12.63
C ALA A 34 16.59 11.01 -13.88
N ILE A 35 17.21 10.24 -14.77
CA ILE A 35 16.52 9.64 -15.94
C ILE A 35 15.42 8.70 -15.47
N LYS A 36 15.74 7.75 -14.57
CA LYS A 36 14.75 6.82 -13.99
C LYS A 36 13.58 7.57 -13.35
N TRP A 37 13.87 8.66 -12.63
CA TRP A 37 12.83 9.51 -12.05
C TRP A 37 11.85 10.04 -13.09
N VAL A 38 12.35 10.67 -14.16
CA VAL A 38 11.50 11.26 -15.20
C VAL A 38 10.65 10.19 -15.89
N GLN A 39 11.23 9.01 -16.16
CA GLN A 39 10.52 7.90 -16.79
C GLN A 39 9.39 7.36 -15.88
N ILE A 40 9.70 7.07 -14.62
CA ILE A 40 8.75 6.49 -13.68
C ILE A 40 7.67 7.53 -13.29
N SER A 41 8.05 8.80 -13.08
CA SER A 41 7.11 9.85 -12.71
C SER A 41 6.07 10.07 -13.82
N LYS A 42 6.50 10.14 -15.08
CA LYS A 42 5.59 10.24 -16.25
C LYS A 42 4.67 9.03 -16.35
N LYS A 43 5.16 7.82 -16.05
CA LYS A 43 4.35 6.60 -16.07
C LYS A 43 3.28 6.59 -14.98
N ILE A 44 3.62 7.03 -13.76
CA ILE A 44 2.69 7.00 -12.62
C ILE A 44 1.69 8.17 -12.66
N PHE A 45 2.13 9.34 -13.14
CA PHE A 45 1.34 10.57 -13.21
C PHE A 45 1.38 11.16 -14.65
N PRO A 46 0.73 10.53 -15.64
CA PRO A 46 0.84 10.94 -17.04
C PRO A 46 0.33 12.36 -17.30
N ASN A 47 -0.64 12.83 -16.52
CA ASN A 47 -1.26 14.15 -16.67
C ASN A 47 -0.56 15.26 -15.86
N TYR A 48 0.53 14.94 -15.15
CA TYR A 48 1.23 15.90 -14.30
C TYR A 48 2.34 16.63 -15.08
N ASN A 49 2.58 17.90 -14.75
CA ASN A 49 3.68 18.67 -15.33
C ASN A 49 5.00 18.35 -14.61
N HIS A 50 5.75 17.40 -15.16
CA HIS A 50 6.98 16.89 -14.53
C HIS A 50 8.15 17.86 -14.61
N THR A 51 8.87 18.00 -13.51
CA THR A 51 10.20 18.63 -13.53
C THR A 51 11.16 17.72 -14.28
N GLY A 52 11.46 18.06 -15.53
CA GLY A 52 12.42 17.34 -16.36
C GLY A 52 13.87 17.78 -16.17
N ILE A 53 14.76 17.12 -16.90
CA ILE A 53 16.15 17.56 -17.07
C ILE A 53 16.14 18.76 -18.04
N LYS A 54 16.85 19.84 -17.69
CA LYS A 54 16.94 21.04 -18.53
C LYS A 54 17.75 20.76 -19.80
N LYS A 55 17.47 21.48 -20.90
CA LYS A 55 18.32 21.48 -22.10
C LYS A 55 19.72 22.03 -21.72
N GLY A 56 20.78 21.38 -22.18
CA GLY A 56 22.17 21.70 -21.81
C GLY A 56 22.68 20.86 -20.63
N ASP A 57 23.55 21.43 -19.79
CA ASP A 57 24.20 20.71 -18.68
C ASP A 57 23.16 20.20 -17.65
N PRO A 58 22.99 18.86 -17.50
CA PRO A 58 22.03 18.28 -16.59
C PRO A 58 22.23 18.68 -15.13
N ARG A 59 23.45 19.02 -14.70
CA ARG A 59 23.80 19.41 -13.33
C ARG A 59 23.08 20.67 -12.86
N LYS A 60 22.67 21.51 -13.82
CA LYS A 60 21.89 22.73 -13.56
C LYS A 60 20.40 22.45 -13.30
N SER A 61 19.91 21.24 -13.57
CA SER A 61 18.52 20.86 -13.33
C SER A 61 18.25 20.60 -11.85
N LEU A 62 17.03 20.92 -11.39
CA LEU A 62 16.64 20.72 -9.99
C LEU A 62 16.61 19.23 -9.65
N ILE A 63 16.09 18.40 -10.56
CA ILE A 63 16.04 16.94 -10.37
C ILE A 63 17.44 16.36 -10.17
N PHE A 64 18.43 16.78 -10.97
CA PHE A 64 19.80 16.31 -10.80
C PHE A 64 20.35 16.61 -9.40
N LYS A 65 20.15 17.84 -8.89
CA LYS A 65 20.62 18.23 -7.56
C LYS A 65 20.05 17.33 -6.45
N PHE A 66 18.78 16.95 -6.55
CA PHE A 66 18.17 16.02 -5.60
C PHE A 66 18.67 14.59 -5.77
N CYS A 67 18.85 14.11 -7.00
CA CYS A 67 19.42 12.79 -7.26
C CYS A 67 20.89 12.68 -6.82
N TYR A 68 21.66 13.75 -6.96
CA TYR A 68 23.03 13.84 -6.46
C TYR A 68 23.08 13.81 -4.94
N LYS A 69 22.19 14.58 -4.29
CA LYS A 69 22.01 14.53 -2.83
C LYS A 69 21.62 13.11 -2.38
N LEU A 70 20.69 12.45 -3.07
CA LEU A 70 20.29 11.08 -2.79
C LEU A 70 21.48 10.11 -2.91
N ALA A 71 22.22 10.15 -4.02
CA ALA A 71 23.35 9.26 -4.26
C ALA A 71 24.43 9.41 -3.17
N ARG A 72 24.67 10.65 -2.72
CA ARG A 72 25.61 10.94 -1.63
C ARG A 72 25.11 10.45 -0.27
N GLU A 73 23.84 10.69 0.08
CA GLU A 73 23.26 10.28 1.37
C GLU A 73 23.11 8.76 1.50
N THR A 74 22.92 8.08 0.36
CA THR A 74 22.69 6.63 0.33
C THR A 74 23.94 5.83 0.01
N ALA A 75 25.14 6.43 0.01
CA ALA A 75 26.42 5.84 -0.42
C ALA A 75 26.58 4.34 -0.02
N GLY A 76 26.16 3.43 -0.91
CA GLY A 76 26.21 1.97 -0.71
C GLY A 76 25.01 1.34 0.04
N LEU A 77 24.10 2.12 0.61
CA LEU A 77 22.89 1.64 1.29
C LEU A 77 21.79 1.14 0.34
N ILE A 78 21.78 1.63 -0.90
CA ILE A 78 20.86 1.21 -1.96
C ILE A 78 21.70 0.67 -3.12
N ALA A 79 21.43 -0.55 -3.55
CA ALA A 79 22.09 -1.14 -4.71
C ALA A 79 21.67 -0.41 -6.01
N GLU A 80 22.52 -0.43 -7.04
CA GLU A 80 22.28 0.40 -8.23
C GLU A 80 21.01 0.04 -9.00
N ASP A 81 20.68 -1.24 -9.02
CA ASP A 81 19.46 -1.81 -9.59
C ASP A 81 18.21 -1.47 -8.76
N GLU A 82 18.36 -1.25 -7.46
CA GLU A 82 17.25 -0.93 -6.57
C GLU A 82 16.78 0.53 -6.63
N TYR A 83 17.52 1.46 -7.24
CA TYR A 83 17.09 2.86 -7.32
C TYR A 83 15.77 3.05 -8.07
N GLU A 84 15.47 2.19 -9.04
CA GLU A 84 14.18 2.19 -9.73
C GLU A 84 13.04 1.86 -8.76
N LEU A 85 13.24 0.84 -7.94
CA LEU A 85 12.30 0.42 -6.92
C LEU A 85 12.14 1.50 -5.84
N TYR A 86 13.25 2.12 -5.44
CA TYR A 86 13.28 3.24 -4.52
C TYR A 86 12.43 4.40 -5.02
N ILE A 87 12.66 4.87 -6.25
CA ILE A 87 11.89 5.96 -6.86
C ILE A 87 10.40 5.61 -6.90
N ARG A 88 10.07 4.40 -7.37
CA ARG A 88 8.68 3.93 -7.45
C ARG A 88 8.01 3.96 -6.08
N SER A 89 8.72 3.54 -5.02
CA SER A 89 8.18 3.56 -3.66
C SER A 89 7.78 4.97 -3.19
N GLN A 90 8.56 5.99 -3.52
CA GLN A 90 8.27 7.37 -3.14
C GLN A 90 7.00 7.87 -3.85
N LEU A 91 6.92 7.61 -5.15
CA LEU A 91 5.81 8.03 -6.00
C LEU A 91 4.50 7.29 -5.68
N ASP A 92 4.56 5.99 -5.41
CA ASP A 92 3.39 5.19 -5.00
C ASP A 92 2.80 5.70 -3.69
N VAL A 93 3.66 6.02 -2.70
CA VAL A 93 3.18 6.58 -1.42
C VAL A 93 2.51 7.94 -1.64
N ILE A 94 3.07 8.81 -2.47
CA ILE A 94 2.45 10.10 -2.80
C ILE A 94 1.10 9.91 -3.48
N LYS A 95 1.01 8.96 -4.42
CA LYS A 95 -0.24 8.63 -5.12
C LYS A 95 -1.32 8.11 -4.16
N HIS A 96 -0.95 7.35 -3.15
CA HIS A 96 -1.91 6.85 -2.15
C HIS A 96 -2.35 7.95 -1.17
N ILE A 97 -1.45 8.83 -0.75
CA ILE A 97 -1.80 9.94 0.15
C ILE A 97 -2.71 10.95 -0.54
N SER A 98 -2.59 11.11 -1.86
CA SER A 98 -3.34 12.13 -2.59
C SER A 98 -4.85 11.90 -2.62
N ASN A 99 -5.36 10.68 -2.38
CA ASN A 99 -6.80 10.35 -2.44
C ASN A 99 -7.52 10.92 -3.68
N GLY A 100 -6.83 11.03 -4.82
CA GLY A 100 -7.38 11.62 -6.05
C GLY A 100 -7.24 13.14 -6.20
N ASN A 101 -6.75 13.85 -5.18
CA ASN A 101 -6.45 15.28 -5.27
C ASN A 101 -5.12 15.54 -6.03
N PRO A 102 -4.99 16.67 -6.72
CA PRO A 102 -3.73 17.05 -7.38
C PRO A 102 -2.67 17.33 -6.32
N VAL A 103 -1.70 16.42 -6.16
CA VAL A 103 -0.57 16.59 -5.25
C VAL A 103 0.65 17.05 -6.04
N LEU A 104 1.39 17.99 -5.44
CA LEU A 104 2.64 18.49 -5.98
C LEU A 104 3.73 17.40 -5.87
N VAL A 105 3.98 16.70 -6.97
CA VAL A 105 5.09 15.75 -7.10
C VAL A 105 6.37 16.55 -7.38
N THR A 106 7.26 16.64 -6.39
CA THR A 106 8.56 17.29 -6.53
C THR A 106 9.70 16.32 -6.26
N PRO A 107 10.89 16.53 -6.86
CA PRO A 107 12.08 15.72 -6.58
C PRO A 107 12.53 15.73 -5.11
N ALA A 108 12.06 16.70 -4.31
CA ALA A 108 12.37 16.78 -2.88
C ALA A 108 11.90 15.55 -2.10
N CYS A 109 10.92 14.79 -2.61
CA CYS A 109 10.46 13.57 -1.97
C CYS A 109 11.47 12.40 -2.04
N LEU A 110 12.53 12.53 -2.84
CA LEU A 110 13.59 11.52 -2.96
C LEU A 110 14.57 11.50 -1.79
N VAL A 111 14.72 12.61 -1.06
CA VAL A 111 15.80 12.81 -0.08
C VAL A 111 15.28 12.99 1.35
N GLY A 112 16.19 12.82 2.31
CA GLY A 112 15.93 13.01 3.75
C GLY A 112 15.21 11.85 4.45
N ASP A 113 15.09 11.96 5.77
CA ASP A 113 14.63 10.86 6.64
C ASP A 113 13.26 10.33 6.27
N LYS A 114 12.33 11.21 5.91
CA LYS A 114 10.98 10.81 5.50
C LYS A 114 11.01 9.92 4.25
N ALA A 115 11.89 10.20 3.29
CA ALA A 115 12.06 9.37 2.10
C ALA A 115 12.63 8.00 2.45
N TRP A 116 13.60 7.97 3.37
CA TRP A 116 14.18 6.74 3.88
C TRP A 116 13.19 5.87 4.65
N PHE A 117 12.36 6.47 5.51
CA PHE A 117 11.29 5.73 6.21
C PHE A 117 10.25 5.16 5.24
N ARG A 118 9.84 5.93 4.22
CA ARG A 118 8.94 5.44 3.16
C ARG A 118 9.55 4.25 2.44
N TRP A 119 10.82 4.34 2.06
CA TRP A 119 11.54 3.24 1.41
C TRP A 119 11.57 1.97 2.28
N LYS A 120 12.05 2.06 3.53
CA LYS A 120 12.13 0.89 4.42
C LYS A 120 10.77 0.22 4.63
N LEU A 121 9.71 1.00 4.83
CA LEU A 121 8.36 0.46 5.01
C LEU A 121 7.85 -0.20 3.73
N TRP A 122 8.06 0.43 2.58
CA TRP A 122 7.65 -0.07 1.28
C TRP A 122 8.42 -1.33 0.90
N LYS A 123 9.76 -1.31 1.01
CA LYS A 123 10.66 -2.44 0.73
C LYS A 123 10.32 -3.65 1.59
N ARG A 124 10.07 -3.46 2.91
CA ARG A 124 9.58 -4.54 3.78
C ARG A 124 8.27 -5.17 3.30
N LYS A 125 7.36 -4.39 2.72
CA LYS A 125 6.12 -4.93 2.14
C LYS A 125 6.38 -5.65 0.81
N TYR A 126 7.23 -5.06 -0.03
CA TYR A 126 7.61 -5.61 -1.32
C TYR A 126 8.34 -6.95 -1.17
N ASP A 127 9.33 -7.02 -0.30
CA ASP A 127 10.09 -8.24 -0.04
C ASP A 127 9.16 -9.34 0.48
N LYS A 128 8.24 -9.03 1.40
CA LYS A 128 7.20 -9.98 1.85
C LYS A 128 6.29 -10.51 0.73
N ILE A 129 6.18 -9.80 -0.38
CA ILE A 129 5.40 -10.24 -1.55
C ILE A 129 6.29 -11.05 -2.49
N VAL A 130 7.51 -10.59 -2.75
CA VAL A 130 8.45 -11.25 -3.66
C VAL A 130 9.04 -12.54 -3.08
N THR A 131 9.31 -12.59 -1.78
CA THR A 131 9.78 -13.81 -1.10
C THR A 131 8.67 -14.82 -0.86
N LYS A 132 7.40 -14.49 -1.12
CA LYS A 132 6.40 -15.54 -1.29
C LYS A 132 6.77 -16.26 -2.58
N PRO A 133 7.06 -17.57 -2.53
CA PRO A 133 7.38 -18.31 -3.75
C PRO A 133 6.24 -18.04 -4.73
N THR A 134 6.58 -17.40 -5.85
CA THR A 134 5.65 -17.18 -6.94
C THR A 134 5.52 -18.52 -7.64
N SER A 135 4.84 -19.44 -6.99
CA SER A 135 4.35 -20.64 -7.62
C SER A 135 3.32 -20.13 -8.63
N LYS A 136 3.73 -20.06 -9.90
CA LYS A 136 2.79 -20.08 -11.03
C LYS A 136 1.99 -21.37 -10.86
N VAL A 137 0.82 -21.27 -10.26
CA VAL A 137 -0.04 -22.43 -10.03
C VAL A 137 -1.42 -22.01 -10.49
N GLU A 138 -1.78 -22.53 -11.66
CA GLU A 138 -3.13 -22.82 -12.11
C GLU A 138 -3.98 -23.17 -10.90
N VAL A 139 -5.02 -22.39 -10.61
CA VAL A 139 -5.97 -22.58 -9.50
C VAL A 139 -6.05 -24.05 -9.04
N PRO A 140 -5.44 -24.42 -7.89
CA PRO A 140 -5.87 -25.59 -7.19
C PRO A 140 -6.46 -25.12 -5.87
N GLN A 141 -7.51 -25.79 -5.47
CA GLN A 141 -8.19 -25.65 -4.19
C GLN A 141 -7.25 -26.00 -3.01
N SER A 142 -6.20 -25.21 -2.78
CA SER A 142 -5.43 -25.22 -1.55
C SER A 142 -5.98 -24.12 -0.66
N ILE A 143 -6.90 -24.58 0.19
CA ILE A 143 -7.56 -23.87 1.28
C ILE A 143 -6.62 -22.81 1.88
N ASN A 144 -7.13 -21.58 1.95
CA ASN A 144 -6.51 -20.35 2.47
C ASN A 144 -5.89 -20.51 3.87
N LYS A 145 -4.76 -21.22 4.02
CA LYS A 145 -4.07 -21.38 5.32
C LYS A 145 -3.74 -20.02 5.96
N THR A 146 -3.44 -19.00 5.16
CA THR A 146 -3.16 -17.65 5.66
C THR A 146 -4.42 -16.87 6.07
N GLY A 147 -5.57 -17.16 5.47
CA GLY A 147 -6.86 -16.56 5.85
C GLY A 147 -7.38 -17.13 7.16
N PHE A 148 -7.17 -18.43 7.34
CA PHE A 148 -7.53 -19.18 8.54
C PHE A 148 -6.91 -18.64 9.82
N TYR A 149 -5.58 -18.48 9.87
CA TYR A 149 -4.91 -17.93 11.06
C TYR A 149 -5.36 -16.50 11.39
N LYS A 150 -5.71 -15.70 10.37
CA LYS A 150 -6.26 -14.36 10.60
C LYS A 150 -7.67 -14.39 11.16
N ALA A 151 -8.49 -15.36 10.74
CA ALA A 151 -9.81 -15.57 11.32
C ALA A 151 -9.71 -15.93 12.81
N PHE A 152 -8.81 -16.87 13.15
CA PHE A 152 -8.59 -17.30 14.53
C PHE A 152 -8.13 -16.15 15.42
N ALA A 153 -7.05 -15.48 15.04
CA ALA A 153 -6.53 -14.34 15.79
C ALA A 153 -7.57 -13.22 15.93
N GLY A 154 -8.37 -12.98 14.90
CA GLY A 154 -9.45 -12.00 14.93
C GLY A 154 -10.57 -12.36 15.91
N LEU A 155 -10.99 -13.63 15.93
CA LEU A 155 -12.02 -14.12 16.85
C LEU A 155 -11.54 -14.06 18.31
N GLU A 156 -10.30 -14.48 18.58
CA GLU A 156 -9.68 -14.39 19.92
C GLU A 156 -9.58 -12.95 20.41
N GLN A 157 -9.11 -12.04 19.54
CA GLN A 157 -9.07 -10.61 19.85
C GLN A 157 -10.46 -10.04 20.16
N THR A 158 -11.48 -10.49 19.43
CA THR A 158 -12.87 -10.07 19.66
C THR A 158 -13.38 -10.54 21.02
N LYS A 159 -13.12 -11.81 21.39
CA LYS A 159 -13.49 -12.34 22.70
C LYS A 159 -12.77 -11.58 23.83
N GLU A 160 -11.48 -11.33 23.68
CA GLU A 160 -10.71 -10.56 24.66
C GLU A 160 -11.26 -9.13 24.80
N PHE A 161 -11.61 -8.49 23.68
CA PHE A 161 -12.23 -7.17 23.68
C PHE A 161 -13.58 -7.16 24.40
N PHE A 162 -14.43 -8.16 24.19
CA PHE A 162 -15.71 -8.28 24.88
C PHE A 162 -15.55 -8.49 26.37
N ASN A 163 -14.62 -9.36 26.78
CA ASN A 163 -14.30 -9.58 28.19
C ASN A 163 -13.81 -8.29 28.86
N LYS A 164 -12.94 -7.52 28.19
CA LYS A 164 -12.41 -6.25 28.70
C LYS A 164 -13.46 -5.15 28.86
N ASN A 165 -14.51 -5.17 28.03
CA ASN A 165 -15.55 -4.15 28.02
C ASN A 165 -16.85 -4.62 28.70
N SER A 166 -16.81 -5.77 29.39
CA SER A 166 -17.97 -6.41 30.05
C SER A 166 -19.20 -6.47 29.14
N LEU A 167 -18.99 -6.78 27.87
CA LEU A 167 -20.06 -6.92 26.89
C LEU A 167 -20.71 -8.30 27.10
N SER A 168 -21.95 -8.30 27.56
CA SER A 168 -22.74 -9.52 27.67
C SER A 168 -23.22 -9.99 26.29
N PHE A 169 -23.15 -11.29 26.06
CA PHE A 169 -23.66 -11.98 24.86
C PHE A 169 -25.19 -12.12 24.88
N ASN A 170 -25.90 -11.05 25.22
CA ASN A 170 -27.36 -11.03 25.24
C ASN A 170 -27.87 -10.11 24.11
N LEU A 171 -29.07 -10.41 23.61
CA LEU A 171 -29.66 -9.67 22.48
C LEU A 171 -29.92 -8.19 22.82
N THR A 172 -30.35 -7.90 24.05
CA THR A 172 -30.76 -6.57 24.50
C THR A 172 -29.58 -5.59 24.52
N THR A 173 -28.49 -5.95 25.20
CA THR A 173 -27.25 -5.17 25.31
C THR A 173 -26.57 -5.02 23.95
N PHE A 174 -26.61 -6.04 23.10
CA PHE A 174 -26.05 -5.96 21.75
C PHE A 174 -26.87 -5.00 20.86
N LYS A 175 -28.20 -4.99 21.00
CA LYS A 175 -29.09 -4.05 20.29
C LYS A 175 -28.88 -2.61 20.75
N GLU A 176 -28.74 -2.38 22.05
CA GLU A 176 -28.44 -1.06 22.62
C GLU A 176 -27.09 -0.52 22.13
N LYS A 177 -26.09 -1.40 22.00
CA LYS A 177 -24.72 -1.04 21.56
C LYS A 177 -24.49 -1.20 20.06
N LYS A 178 -25.54 -1.28 19.24
CA LYS A 178 -25.46 -1.49 17.78
C LYS A 178 -24.50 -0.48 17.10
N SER A 179 -24.62 0.80 17.42
CA SER A 179 -23.77 1.86 16.86
C SER A 179 -22.30 1.70 17.27
N ASP A 180 -22.06 1.30 18.51
CA ASP A 180 -20.73 1.02 19.04
C ASP A 180 -20.10 -0.19 18.38
N ILE A 181 -20.86 -1.25 18.11
CA ILE A 181 -20.38 -2.44 17.41
C ILE A 181 -19.91 -2.10 16.00
N ILE A 182 -20.66 -1.28 15.25
CA ILE A 182 -20.24 -0.80 13.93
C ILE A 182 -18.93 0.00 14.05
N ARG A 183 -18.85 0.92 15.02
CA ARG A 183 -17.66 1.72 15.29
C ARG A 183 -16.45 0.85 15.66
N TRP A 184 -16.62 -0.11 16.55
CA TRP A 184 -15.57 -1.00 17.01
C TRP A 184 -15.10 -1.96 15.91
N THR A 185 -16.00 -2.35 15.01
CA THR A 185 -15.64 -3.12 13.83
C THR A 185 -14.77 -2.30 12.88
N ASN A 186 -15.14 -1.04 12.62
CA ASN A 186 -14.33 -0.12 11.80
C ASN A 186 -12.97 0.20 12.41
N LEU A 187 -12.84 0.15 13.74
CA LEU A 187 -11.59 0.31 14.47
C LEU A 187 -10.79 -1.00 14.61
N ASN A 188 -11.23 -2.10 13.97
CA ASN A 188 -10.63 -3.43 14.07
C ASN A 188 -10.52 -3.95 15.52
N LYS A 189 -11.47 -3.56 16.38
CA LYS A 189 -11.61 -4.10 17.74
C LYS A 189 -12.51 -5.34 17.76
N ILE A 190 -13.54 -5.33 16.92
CA ILE A 190 -14.36 -6.50 16.61
C ILE A 190 -13.95 -6.99 15.22
N SER A 191 -13.69 -8.28 15.11
CA SER A 191 -13.29 -8.89 13.85
C SER A 191 -14.46 -8.98 12.88
N PRO A 192 -14.26 -8.65 11.59
CA PRO A 192 -15.25 -8.91 10.55
C PRO A 192 -15.72 -10.37 10.49
N TYR A 193 -14.85 -11.34 10.83
CA TYR A 193 -15.21 -12.76 10.87
C TYR A 193 -16.29 -13.04 11.93
N TYR A 194 -16.22 -12.39 13.09
CA TYR A 194 -17.24 -12.49 14.12
C TYR A 194 -18.59 -11.97 13.58
N ILE A 195 -18.60 -10.82 12.92
CA ILE A 195 -19.82 -10.25 12.32
C ILE A 195 -20.43 -11.17 11.25
N CYS A 196 -19.61 -11.84 10.44
CA CYS A 196 -20.09 -12.78 9.42
C CYS A 196 -20.62 -14.10 10.00
N ILE A 197 -20.14 -14.56 11.15
CA ILE A 197 -20.51 -15.85 11.74
C ILE A 197 -21.65 -15.68 12.76
N SER A 198 -21.55 -14.68 13.64
CA SER A 198 -22.39 -14.47 14.82
C SER A 198 -23.89 -14.43 14.47
N PRO A 199 -24.70 -15.35 15.02
CA PRO A 199 -26.16 -15.31 14.91
C PRO A 199 -26.75 -14.04 15.54
N LEU A 200 -26.16 -13.57 16.65
CA LEU A 200 -26.58 -12.32 17.30
C LEU A 200 -26.37 -11.13 16.36
N ALA A 201 -25.18 -11.00 15.78
CA ALA A 201 -24.88 -9.94 14.83
C ALA A 201 -25.83 -9.96 13.63
N LYS A 202 -26.09 -11.14 13.05
CA LYS A 202 -27.03 -11.31 11.93
C LYS A 202 -28.48 -10.92 12.28
N SER A 203 -28.91 -11.19 13.51
CA SER A 203 -30.28 -10.86 13.96
C SER A 203 -30.51 -9.37 14.19
N ILE A 204 -29.44 -8.60 14.44
CA ILE A 204 -29.52 -7.18 14.84
C ILE A 204 -29.09 -6.24 13.70
N LEU A 205 -28.09 -6.62 12.92
CA LEU A 205 -27.53 -5.79 11.85
C LEU A 205 -28.35 -5.94 10.56
N GLN A 206 -28.77 -4.80 10.02
CA GLN A 206 -29.48 -4.72 8.75
C GLN A 206 -28.52 -4.43 7.61
N LYS A 207 -28.99 -4.54 6.36
CA LYS A 207 -28.18 -4.36 5.16
C LYS A 207 -27.46 -3.01 5.13
N GLU A 208 -28.13 -1.98 5.63
CA GLU A 208 -27.63 -0.59 5.70
C GLU A 208 -26.47 -0.46 6.70
N ASP A 209 -26.45 -1.27 7.76
CA ASP A 209 -25.37 -1.24 8.75
C ASP A 209 -24.08 -1.81 8.18
N TYR A 210 -24.17 -2.87 7.38
CA TYR A 210 -23.02 -3.45 6.70
C TYR A 210 -22.41 -2.48 5.70
N ALA A 211 -23.21 -1.65 5.02
CA ALA A 211 -22.71 -0.60 4.12
C ALA A 211 -21.91 0.49 4.85
N ARG A 212 -22.11 0.65 6.18
CA ARG A 212 -21.36 1.59 7.03
C ARG A 212 -20.06 0.99 7.57
N MET A 213 -19.82 -0.30 7.33
CA MET A 213 -18.63 -0.99 7.77
C MET A 213 -17.54 -0.94 6.69
N ASN A 214 -16.29 -0.73 7.10
CA ASN A 214 -15.13 -0.63 6.21
C ASN A 214 -14.57 -2.01 5.79
N PHE A 215 -15.44 -2.98 5.51
CA PHE A 215 -15.05 -4.29 5.00
C PHE A 215 -16.11 -4.91 4.09
N ASP A 216 -15.67 -5.82 3.21
CA ASP A 216 -16.54 -6.54 2.29
C ASP A 216 -16.88 -7.93 2.83
N ILE A 217 -18.15 -8.18 3.14
CA ILE A 217 -18.65 -9.45 3.67
C ILE A 217 -18.26 -10.64 2.79
N SER A 218 -18.27 -10.49 1.47
CA SER A 218 -18.01 -11.59 0.53
C SER A 218 -16.59 -12.14 0.69
N VAL A 219 -15.63 -11.23 0.89
CA VAL A 219 -14.21 -11.57 1.09
C VAL A 219 -14.03 -12.39 2.37
N TYR A 220 -14.64 -11.94 3.48
CA TYR A 220 -14.51 -12.64 4.77
C TYR A 220 -15.29 -13.95 4.81
N SER A 221 -16.46 -14.00 4.17
CA SER A 221 -17.30 -15.20 4.11
C SER A 221 -16.61 -16.35 3.37
N SER A 222 -15.84 -16.04 2.32
CA SER A 222 -15.08 -17.04 1.55
C SER A 222 -14.00 -17.78 2.37
N CYS A 223 -13.62 -17.22 3.53
CA CYS A 223 -12.59 -17.78 4.40
C CYS A 223 -13.16 -18.53 5.61
N ILE A 224 -14.49 -18.62 5.74
CA ILE A 224 -15.17 -19.34 6.82
C ILE A 224 -15.31 -20.81 6.40
N ASN A 225 -14.49 -21.68 6.97
CA ASN A 225 -14.60 -23.14 6.86
C ASN A 225 -15.11 -23.74 8.18
N GLU A 226 -15.31 -25.05 8.23
CA GLU A 226 -15.77 -25.74 9.45
C GLU A 226 -14.84 -25.53 10.65
N GLU A 227 -13.53 -25.46 10.44
CA GLU A 227 -12.56 -25.22 11.50
C GLU A 227 -12.73 -23.82 12.14
N VAL A 228 -13.00 -22.77 11.34
CA VAL A 228 -13.34 -21.43 11.85
C VAL A 228 -14.66 -21.43 12.59
N LEU A 229 -15.66 -22.17 12.10
CA LEU A 229 -16.94 -22.32 12.81
C LEU A 229 -16.77 -23.05 14.15
N ASN A 230 -15.93 -24.10 14.19
CA ASN A 230 -15.62 -24.82 15.42
C ASN A 230 -14.89 -23.93 16.43
N LYS A 231 -13.90 -23.15 15.97
CA LYS A 231 -13.22 -22.18 16.85
C LYS A 231 -14.15 -21.07 17.34
N PHE A 232 -15.09 -20.62 16.50
CA PHE A 232 -16.13 -19.69 16.93
C PHE A 232 -16.98 -20.28 18.05
N ARG A 233 -17.48 -21.52 17.89
CA ARG A 233 -18.28 -22.22 18.92
C ARG A 233 -17.52 -22.41 20.23
N GLU A 234 -16.22 -22.68 20.15
CA GLU A 234 -15.32 -22.79 21.31
C GLU A 234 -15.20 -21.46 22.07
N LEU A 235 -15.03 -20.34 21.35
CA LEU A 235 -14.82 -19.01 21.95
C LEU A 235 -16.12 -18.34 22.41
N PHE A 236 -17.23 -18.62 21.73
CA PHE A 236 -18.55 -18.01 21.93
C PHE A 236 -19.63 -19.07 22.16
N PRO A 237 -19.50 -19.93 23.20
CA PRO A 237 -20.45 -21.02 23.45
C PRO A 237 -21.87 -20.51 23.77
N GLU A 238 -22.01 -19.26 24.19
CA GLU A 238 -23.30 -18.62 24.47
C GLU A 238 -24.08 -18.31 23.18
N GLU A 239 -23.38 -18.18 22.05
CA GLU A 239 -23.95 -17.91 20.74
C GLU A 239 -24.16 -19.21 19.97
N LYS A 240 -25.35 -19.81 20.12
CA LYS A 240 -25.72 -21.03 19.39
C LYS A 240 -25.77 -20.75 17.88
N VAL A 241 -24.74 -21.20 17.16
CA VAL A 241 -24.62 -21.18 15.68
C VAL A 241 -25.37 -22.33 15.05
#